data_AF-A0A838SXX2-F1
#
_entry.id   AF-A0A838SXX2-F1
#
_cell.length_a   1.000
_cell.length_b   1.000
_cell.length_c   1.000
_cell.angle_alpha   90.00
_cell.angle_beta   90.00
_cell.angle_gamma   90.00
#
_symmetry.space_group_name_H-M   'P 1'
#
loop_
_entity.id
_entity.type
_entity.pdbx_description
1 polymer ?
#
loop_
_entity_poly.entity_id
_entity_poly.type
_entity_poly.pdbx_seq_one_letter_code
_entity_poly.pdbx_strand_id
1 'polypeptide(L)'
;MPLILALQSPPPIPDGVVIAVNQFTDFLLRYLGALAAVGALSMALIEAAKKLLDSRTKFQALRWTRWVMRTPLDRTITGEQAATHSSAMAQLIQLCTGVTDEEASLAAANLIASEGHLGLGHAFHTVPAHALFALELPRMMGSIQDAADVALASPPEYPDLYQLMTVGAKADDVERWYRDGSFALVSVADLNPTPEQRQAVKEHAERFARLRQIVKRKLDGFQLYTGDRWGSWNQAAANAVGMVAMFIVLTWVQRNGIGASISFPTLIVFSLLGGILSPVAKDLVSALKRVKDG
;
A
#
# COMPACT_ATOMS: atom_id res chain seq x y z
N MET A 1 -21.71 9.47 67.46
CA MET A 1 -22.89 8.89 66.78
C MET A 1 -22.45 8.35 65.42
N PRO A 2 -22.39 7.04 65.19
CA PRO A 2 -22.11 6.50 63.86
C PRO A 2 -23.40 6.54 63.02
N LEU A 3 -23.31 7.17 61.85
CA LEU A 3 -24.34 7.16 60.82
C LEU A 3 -24.30 5.78 60.14
N ILE A 4 -25.14 4.87 60.62
CA ILE A 4 -25.41 3.60 59.94
C ILE A 4 -26.28 3.94 58.72
N LEU A 5 -25.61 4.19 57.58
CA LEU A 5 -26.24 4.24 56.28
C LEU A 5 -26.76 2.83 56.00
N ALA A 6 -28.08 2.64 56.17
CA ALA A 6 -28.76 1.41 55.80
C ALA A 6 -28.60 1.22 54.29
N LEU A 7 -27.64 0.38 53.89
CA LEU A 7 -27.51 -0.10 52.52
C LEU A 7 -28.76 -0.92 52.22
N GLN A 8 -29.75 -0.28 51.59
CA GLN A 8 -30.87 -1.00 50.99
C GLN A 8 -30.29 -1.88 49.89
N SER A 9 -30.45 -3.20 50.05
CA SER A 9 -30.17 -4.14 48.99
C SER A 9 -31.06 -3.81 47.79
N PRO A 10 -30.50 -3.68 46.57
CA PRO A 10 -31.28 -3.37 45.39
C PRO A 10 -32.37 -4.42 45.18
N PRO A 11 -33.54 -4.02 44.63
CA PRO A 11 -34.62 -4.96 44.35
C PRO A 11 -34.14 -6.07 43.39
N PRO A 12 -34.62 -7.32 43.56
CA PRO A 12 -34.25 -8.41 42.67
C PRO A 12 -34.72 -8.10 41.24
N ILE A 13 -33.86 -8.38 40.26
CA ILE A 13 -34.17 -8.20 38.84
C ILE A 13 -35.26 -9.23 38.47
N PRO A 14 -36.33 -8.84 37.76
CA PRO A 14 -37.37 -9.78 37.35
C PRO A 14 -36.82 -10.91 36.47
N ASP A 15 -37.14 -12.17 36.80
CA ASP A 15 -36.65 -13.37 36.09
C ASP A 15 -36.95 -13.32 34.57
N GLY A 16 -38.07 -12.71 34.18
CA GLY A 16 -38.43 -12.55 32.77
C GLY A 16 -37.42 -11.72 31.97
N VAL A 17 -36.80 -10.72 32.59
CA VAL A 17 -35.75 -9.90 31.95
C VAL A 17 -34.50 -10.75 31.73
N VAL A 18 -34.10 -11.53 32.74
CA VAL A 18 -32.93 -12.42 32.64
C VAL A 18 -33.12 -13.45 31.53
N ILE A 19 -34.29 -14.08 31.45
CA ILE A 19 -34.61 -15.07 30.41
C ILE A 19 -34.56 -14.44 29.01
N ALA A 20 -35.19 -13.27 28.82
CA ALA A 20 -35.19 -12.59 27.52
C ALA A 20 -33.78 -12.18 27.07
N VAL A 21 -32.96 -11.68 28.01
CA VAL A 21 -31.56 -11.32 27.73
C VAL A 21 -30.74 -12.56 27.32
N ASN A 22 -30.90 -13.68 28.02
CA ASN A 22 -30.19 -14.91 27.68
C ASN A 22 -30.60 -15.47 26.30
N GLN A 23 -31.89 -15.49 25.98
CA GLN A 23 -32.38 -15.93 24.66
C GLN A 23 -31.87 -15.04 23.52
N PHE A 24 -31.90 -13.72 23.72
CA PHE A 24 -31.35 -12.77 22.75
C PHE A 24 -29.84 -12.95 22.58
N THR A 25 -29.12 -13.20 23.67
CA THR A 25 -27.67 -13.45 23.67
C THR A 25 -27.35 -14.72 22.88
N ASP A 26 -28.06 -15.82 23.11
CA ASP A 26 -27.85 -17.08 22.38
C ASP A 26 -28.15 -16.93 20.88
N PHE A 27 -29.22 -16.20 20.54
CA PHE A 27 -29.54 -15.87 19.15
C PHE A 27 -28.40 -15.07 18.49
N LEU A 28 -27.95 -14.00 19.16
CA LEU A 28 -26.84 -13.19 18.67
C LEU A 28 -25.56 -14.01 18.52
N LEU A 29 -25.22 -14.87 19.48
CA LEU A 29 -24.01 -15.68 19.42
C LEU A 29 -24.02 -16.66 18.24
N ARG A 30 -25.16 -17.30 17.95
CA ARG A 30 -25.30 -18.19 16.79
C ARG A 30 -25.20 -17.42 15.47
N TYR A 31 -25.89 -16.29 15.38
CA TYR A 31 -25.87 -15.44 14.20
C TYR A 31 -24.48 -14.85 13.94
N LEU A 32 -23.85 -14.30 14.97
CA LEU A 32 -22.47 -13.78 14.92
C LEU A 32 -21.47 -14.89 14.62
N GLY A 33 -21.68 -16.11 15.12
CA GLY A 33 -20.85 -17.27 14.79
C GLY A 33 -20.91 -17.62 13.30
N ALA A 34 -22.10 -17.66 12.72
CA ALA A 34 -22.28 -17.87 11.28
C ALA A 34 -21.66 -16.72 10.46
N LEU A 35 -21.87 -15.48 10.86
CA LEU A 35 -21.25 -14.31 10.23
C LEU A 35 -19.73 -14.36 10.30
N ALA A 36 -19.16 -14.75 11.45
CA ALA A 36 -17.73 -14.90 11.61
C ALA A 36 -17.15 -15.97 10.68
N ALA A 37 -17.85 -17.10 10.54
CA ALA A 37 -17.44 -18.17 9.63
C ALA A 37 -17.46 -17.71 8.17
N VAL A 38 -18.51 -17.01 7.75
CA VAL A 38 -18.60 -16.41 6.40
C VAL A 38 -17.52 -15.36 6.18
N GLY A 39 -17.25 -14.51 7.18
CA GLY A 39 -16.19 -13.51 7.12
C GLY A 39 -14.80 -14.12 7.01
N ALA A 40 -14.52 -15.18 7.78
CA ALA A 40 -13.26 -15.92 7.71
C ALA A 40 -13.07 -16.60 6.35
N LEU A 41 -14.10 -17.27 5.83
CA LEU A 41 -14.08 -17.89 4.50
C LEU A 41 -13.87 -16.84 3.41
N SER A 42 -14.57 -15.71 3.47
CA SER A 42 -14.45 -14.62 2.51
C SER A 42 -13.01 -14.06 2.50
N MET A 43 -12.43 -13.85 3.68
CA MET A 43 -11.02 -13.40 3.79
C MET A 43 -10.06 -14.42 3.17
N ALA A 44 -10.23 -15.71 3.47
CA ALA A 44 -9.38 -16.76 2.92
C ALA A 44 -9.48 -16.82 1.37
N LEU A 45 -10.68 -16.69 0.81
CA LEU A 45 -10.88 -16.64 -0.64
C LEU A 45 -10.22 -15.41 -1.27
N ILE A 46 -10.32 -14.24 -0.63
CA ILE A 46 -9.67 -13.01 -1.10
C ILE A 46 -8.16 -13.15 -1.05
N GLU A 47 -7.60 -13.68 0.03
CA GLU A 47 -6.16 -13.92 0.15
C GLU A 47 -5.66 -14.94 -0.88
N ALA A 48 -6.41 -16.01 -1.11
CA ALA A 48 -6.11 -16.98 -2.15
C ALA A 48 -6.14 -16.31 -3.54
N ALA A 49 -7.18 -15.55 -3.86
CA ALA A 49 -7.28 -14.82 -5.13
C ALA A 49 -6.14 -13.81 -5.31
N LYS A 50 -5.76 -13.08 -4.25
CA LYS A 50 -4.62 -12.15 -4.29
C LYS A 50 -3.31 -12.85 -4.61
N LYS A 51 -3.05 -14.00 -3.98
CA LYS A 51 -1.85 -14.82 -4.22
C LYS A 51 -1.85 -15.42 -5.63
N LEU A 52 -2.98 -15.97 -6.08
CA LEU A 52 -3.11 -16.60 -7.39
C LEU A 52 -3.02 -15.60 -8.55
N LEU A 53 -3.56 -14.39 -8.38
CA LEU A 53 -3.60 -13.39 -9.45
C LEU A 53 -2.43 -12.42 -9.41
N ASP A 54 -1.56 -12.52 -8.40
CA ASP A 54 -0.47 -11.59 -8.14
C ASP A 54 -0.93 -10.12 -8.17
N SER A 55 -2.07 -9.86 -7.51
CA SER A 55 -2.80 -8.59 -7.64
C SER A 55 -2.02 -7.41 -7.06
N ARG A 56 -1.17 -7.67 -6.05
CA ARG A 56 -0.32 -6.65 -5.43
C ARG A 56 0.73 -6.15 -6.42
N THR A 57 1.45 -7.06 -7.06
CA THR A 57 2.51 -6.72 -8.05
C THR A 57 1.93 -5.94 -9.21
N LYS A 58 0.81 -6.43 -9.77
CA LYS A 58 0.06 -5.73 -10.81
C LYS A 58 -0.35 -4.32 -10.39
N PHE A 59 -0.89 -4.18 -9.18
CA PHE A 59 -1.31 -2.88 -8.66
C PHE A 59 -0.13 -1.94 -8.45
N GLN A 60 0.98 -2.41 -7.87
CA GLN A 60 2.17 -1.61 -7.62
C GLN A 60 2.82 -1.15 -8.93
N ALA A 61 3.02 -2.05 -9.89
CA ALA A 61 3.52 -1.72 -11.22
C ALA A 61 2.64 -0.68 -11.92
N LEU A 62 1.32 -0.88 -11.93
CA LEU A 62 0.35 0.06 -12.49
C LEU A 62 0.44 1.46 -11.87
N ARG A 63 0.53 1.52 -10.53
CA ARG A 63 0.58 2.80 -9.81
C ARG A 63 1.91 3.51 -10.02
N TRP A 64 3.01 2.78 -9.96
CA TRP A 64 4.34 3.32 -10.17
C TRP A 64 4.51 3.84 -11.60
N THR A 65 4.19 3.04 -12.62
CA THR A 65 4.29 3.47 -14.03
C THR A 65 3.45 4.71 -14.31
N ARG A 66 2.21 4.75 -13.82
CA ARG A 66 1.37 5.95 -13.97
C ARG A 66 1.94 7.19 -13.27
N TRP A 67 2.57 7.01 -12.11
CA TRP A 67 3.23 8.12 -11.42
C TRP A 67 4.46 8.63 -12.18
N VAL A 68 5.29 7.71 -12.70
CA VAL A 68 6.43 8.05 -13.56
C VAL A 68 5.96 8.82 -14.79
N MET A 69 4.99 8.28 -15.53
CA MET A 69 4.47 8.90 -16.76
C MET A 69 3.79 10.26 -16.54
N ARG A 70 3.26 10.53 -15.34
CA ARG A 70 2.68 11.83 -14.98
C ARG A 70 3.72 12.85 -14.52
N THR A 71 4.92 12.40 -14.18
CA THR A 71 5.99 13.28 -13.73
C THR A 71 6.61 13.97 -14.95
N PRO A 72 6.59 15.31 -15.04
CA PRO A 72 7.18 16.02 -16.17
C PRO A 72 8.71 15.89 -16.15
N LEU A 73 9.32 15.44 -17.25
CA LEU A 73 10.77 15.45 -17.43
C LEU A 73 11.18 16.74 -18.16
N ASP A 74 12.12 17.48 -17.58
CA ASP A 74 12.65 18.70 -18.18
C ASP A 74 13.79 18.35 -19.14
N ARG A 75 13.66 18.74 -20.41
CA ARG A 75 14.62 18.39 -21.47
C ARG A 75 15.89 19.23 -21.44
N THR A 76 15.97 20.26 -20.58
CA THR A 76 17.00 21.30 -20.70
C THR A 76 18.25 21.05 -19.84
N ILE A 77 18.19 20.17 -18.83
CA ILE A 77 19.25 20.09 -17.81
C ILE A 77 20.51 19.37 -18.29
N THR A 78 20.38 18.32 -19.10
CA THR A 78 21.51 17.44 -19.48
C THR A 78 22.20 17.79 -20.80
N GLY A 79 21.63 18.68 -21.62
CA GLY A 79 22.26 19.21 -22.84
C GLY A 79 22.48 18.22 -24.00
N GLU A 80 22.63 16.92 -23.75
CA GLU A 80 23.00 15.92 -24.78
C GLU A 80 21.83 15.06 -25.27
N GLN A 81 20.91 14.66 -24.39
CA GLN A 81 19.72 13.90 -24.76
C GLN A 81 18.54 14.27 -23.85
N ALA A 82 17.35 14.38 -24.44
CA ALA A 82 16.12 14.58 -23.70
C ALA A 82 15.83 13.33 -22.87
N ALA A 83 15.83 13.45 -21.54
CA ALA A 83 15.51 12.35 -20.65
C ALA A 83 14.15 11.72 -21.03
N THR A 84 14.11 10.39 -20.99
CA THR A 84 12.89 9.65 -21.30
C THR A 84 12.39 8.88 -20.09
N HIS A 85 11.06 8.76 -19.95
CA HIS A 85 10.47 7.95 -18.89
C HIS A 85 10.92 6.49 -18.97
N SER A 86 11.17 5.98 -20.18
CA SER A 86 11.63 4.60 -20.40
C SER A 86 13.03 4.38 -19.85
N SER A 87 13.97 5.26 -20.14
CA SER A 87 15.34 5.17 -19.63
C SER A 87 15.39 5.41 -18.11
N ALA A 88 14.63 6.39 -17.59
CA ALA A 88 14.52 6.60 -16.14
C ALA A 88 13.97 5.35 -15.41
N MET A 89 12.96 4.69 -15.98
CA MET A 89 12.39 3.46 -15.44
C MET A 89 13.37 2.28 -15.56
N ALA A 90 14.12 2.18 -16.65
CA ALA A 90 15.15 1.15 -16.84
C ALA A 90 16.25 1.27 -15.79
N GLN A 91 16.80 2.46 -15.59
CA GLN A 91 17.80 2.75 -14.55
C GLN A 91 17.29 2.38 -13.15
N LEU A 92 16.03 2.70 -12.85
CA LEU A 92 15.41 2.32 -11.57
C LEU A 92 15.32 0.80 -11.42
N ILE A 93 14.83 0.10 -12.44
CA ILE A 93 14.69 -1.36 -12.43
C ILE A 93 16.05 -2.01 -12.25
N GLN A 94 17.06 -1.55 -12.99
CA GLN A 94 18.43 -2.03 -12.91
C GLN A 94 18.99 -1.87 -11.49
N LEU A 95 18.91 -0.66 -10.91
CA LEU A 95 19.41 -0.38 -9.56
C LEU A 95 18.69 -1.19 -8.48
N CYS A 96 17.38 -1.40 -8.62
CA CYS A 96 16.58 -2.13 -7.63
C CYS A 96 16.71 -3.66 -7.72
N THR A 97 16.99 -4.21 -8.90
CA THR A 97 16.91 -5.67 -9.14
C THR A 97 18.22 -6.32 -9.56
N GLY A 98 19.22 -5.52 -9.98
CA GLY A 98 20.52 -6.01 -10.44
C GLY A 98 20.47 -6.74 -11.79
N VAL A 99 19.38 -6.64 -12.54
CA VAL A 99 19.28 -7.18 -13.91
C VAL A 99 20.18 -6.40 -14.87
N THR A 100 20.42 -6.97 -16.06
CA THR A 100 21.22 -6.29 -17.09
C THR A 100 20.51 -5.05 -17.63
N ASP A 101 21.26 -4.11 -18.23
CA ASP A 101 20.71 -2.89 -18.83
C ASP A 101 19.69 -3.20 -19.95
N GLU A 102 19.97 -4.21 -20.77
CA GLU A 102 19.07 -4.67 -21.83
C GLU A 102 17.75 -5.19 -21.26
N GLU A 103 17.80 -6.04 -20.22
CA GLU A 103 16.61 -6.57 -19.55
C GLU A 103 15.79 -5.46 -18.87
N ALA A 104 16.47 -4.52 -18.21
CA ALA A 104 15.82 -3.38 -17.57
C ALA A 104 15.13 -2.47 -18.59
N SER A 105 15.81 -2.17 -19.70
CA SER A 105 15.29 -1.37 -20.81
C SER A 105 14.07 -2.02 -21.47
N LEU A 106 14.13 -3.32 -21.73
CA LEU A 106 13.01 -4.08 -22.27
C LEU A 106 11.82 -4.10 -21.31
N ALA A 107 12.06 -4.34 -20.02
CA ALA A 107 11.01 -4.34 -19.00
C ALA A 107 10.37 -2.96 -18.85
N ALA A 108 11.17 -1.89 -18.82
CA ALA A 108 10.69 -0.52 -18.77
C ALA A 108 9.83 -0.14 -19.98
N ALA A 109 10.30 -0.48 -21.19
CA ALA A 109 9.55 -0.23 -22.43
C ALA A 109 8.20 -0.96 -22.42
N ASN A 110 8.20 -2.24 -22.02
CA ASN A 110 6.97 -3.04 -21.91
C ASN A 110 5.99 -2.47 -20.87
N LEU A 111 6.50 -2.07 -19.70
CA LEU A 111 5.69 -1.44 -18.65
C LEU A 111 5.09 -0.13 -19.13
N ILE A 112 5.84 0.74 -19.80
CA ILE A 112 5.31 2.01 -20.30
C ILE A 112 4.30 1.78 -21.42
N ALA A 113 4.59 0.89 -22.36
CA ALA A 113 3.70 0.55 -23.45
C ALA A 113 2.36 -0.03 -22.96
N SER A 114 2.38 -0.76 -21.83
CA SER A 114 1.18 -1.30 -21.20
C SER A 114 0.56 -0.38 -20.13
N GLU A 115 1.07 0.84 -19.95
CA GLU A 115 0.72 1.75 -18.86
C GLU A 115 0.85 1.11 -17.45
N GLY A 116 1.73 0.14 -17.29
CA GLY A 116 1.99 -0.61 -16.06
C GLY A 116 1.08 -1.82 -15.86
N HIS A 117 0.23 -2.18 -16.83
CA HIS A 117 -0.54 -3.41 -16.78
C HIS A 117 0.37 -4.61 -17.06
N LEU A 118 0.49 -5.51 -16.09
CA LEU A 118 1.15 -6.80 -16.28
C LEU A 118 0.11 -7.82 -16.76
N GLY A 119 0.51 -8.68 -17.71
CA GLY A 119 -0.36 -9.70 -18.29
C GLY A 119 -0.92 -10.67 -17.23
N LEU A 120 -2.05 -11.32 -17.55
CA LEU A 120 -2.68 -12.30 -16.64
C LEU A 120 -1.71 -13.43 -16.28
N GLY A 121 -0.92 -13.89 -17.24
CA GLY A 121 0.09 -14.95 -17.06
C GLY A 121 1.31 -14.55 -16.21
N HIS A 122 1.45 -13.29 -15.78
CA HIS A 122 2.60 -12.86 -14.98
C HIS A 122 2.74 -13.65 -13.66
N ALA A 123 1.62 -14.07 -13.06
CA ALA A 123 1.62 -14.89 -11.85
C ALA A 123 2.31 -16.26 -12.03
N PHE A 124 2.44 -16.73 -13.28
CA PHE A 124 3.06 -18.02 -13.62
C PHE A 124 4.45 -17.87 -14.26
N HIS A 125 4.83 -16.65 -14.63
CA HIS A 125 6.12 -16.33 -15.26
C HIS A 125 6.76 -15.14 -14.57
N THR A 126 7.65 -15.43 -13.63
CA THR A 126 8.42 -14.41 -12.91
C THR A 126 9.48 -13.81 -13.83
N VAL A 127 9.33 -12.53 -14.14
CA VAL A 127 10.37 -11.73 -14.82
C VAL A 127 11.21 -11.07 -13.74
N PRO A 128 12.53 -11.32 -13.64
CA PRO A 128 13.39 -10.75 -12.58
C PRO A 128 13.29 -9.23 -12.48
N ALA A 129 13.19 -8.53 -13.62
CA ALA A 129 13.02 -7.08 -13.68
C ALA A 129 11.74 -6.57 -12.97
N HIS A 130 10.72 -7.41 -12.80
CA HIS A 130 9.48 -7.05 -12.10
C HIS A 130 9.53 -7.40 -10.61
N ALA A 131 10.61 -8.01 -10.10
CA ALA A 131 10.73 -8.42 -8.70
C ALA A 131 10.59 -7.23 -7.74
N LEU A 132 10.98 -6.03 -8.16
CA LEU A 132 10.76 -4.79 -7.42
C LEU A 132 9.29 -4.62 -7.00
N PHE A 133 8.35 -4.83 -7.92
CA PHE A 133 6.91 -4.65 -7.68
C PHE A 133 6.30 -5.83 -6.91
N ALA A 134 7.01 -6.96 -6.79
CA ALA A 134 6.55 -8.10 -6.01
C ALA A 134 6.75 -7.90 -4.51
N LEU A 135 7.56 -6.92 -4.11
CA LEU A 135 7.84 -6.60 -2.71
C LEU A 135 6.60 -6.08 -1.96
N GLU A 136 6.65 -6.14 -0.63
CA GLU A 136 5.72 -5.38 0.20
C GLU A 136 5.94 -3.89 -0.03
N LEU A 137 4.86 -3.09 -0.03
CA LEU A 137 4.94 -1.66 -0.36
C LEU A 137 6.06 -0.93 0.42
N PRO A 138 6.23 -1.09 1.74
CA PRO A 138 7.34 -0.45 2.46
C PRO A 138 8.73 -0.89 1.98
N ARG A 139 8.90 -2.17 1.61
CA ARG A 139 10.17 -2.70 1.10
C ARG A 139 10.44 -2.21 -0.33
N MET A 140 9.42 -2.19 -1.19
CA MET A 140 9.50 -1.61 -2.53
C MET A 140 9.95 -0.15 -2.45
N MET A 141 9.34 0.64 -1.56
CA MET A 141 9.71 2.05 -1.38
C MET A 141 11.10 2.24 -0.80
N GLY A 142 11.55 1.35 0.10
CA GLY A 142 12.95 1.31 0.55
C GLY A 142 13.93 1.14 -0.61
N SER A 143 13.72 0.12 -1.46
CA SER A 143 14.56 -0.12 -2.63
C SER A 143 14.55 1.05 -3.62
N ILE A 144 13.39 1.68 -3.85
CA ILE A 144 13.27 2.86 -4.72
C ILE A 144 14.02 4.06 -4.12
N GLN A 145 13.95 4.27 -2.80
CA GLN A 145 14.69 5.32 -2.11
C GLN A 145 16.21 5.08 -2.21
N ASP A 146 16.67 3.85 -2.05
CA ASP A 146 18.07 3.48 -2.18
C ASP A 146 18.57 3.75 -3.62
N ALA A 147 17.79 3.34 -4.63
CA ALA A 147 18.11 3.63 -6.04
C ALA A 147 18.12 5.14 -6.34
N ALA A 148 17.19 5.90 -5.75
CA ALA A 148 17.17 7.35 -5.88
C ALA A 148 18.39 8.00 -5.19
N ASP A 149 18.81 7.51 -4.03
CA ASP A 149 20.01 7.98 -3.33
C ASP A 149 21.28 7.68 -4.16
N VAL A 150 21.35 6.53 -4.84
CA VAL A 150 22.44 6.22 -5.80
C VAL A 150 22.44 7.18 -6.98
N ALA A 151 21.28 7.43 -7.60
CA ALA A 151 21.15 8.38 -8.71
C ALA A 151 21.51 9.83 -8.28
N LEU A 152 21.18 10.22 -7.04
CA LEU A 152 21.60 11.50 -6.48
C LEU A 152 23.11 11.55 -6.20
N ALA A 153 23.75 10.45 -5.81
CA ALA A 153 25.18 10.40 -5.54
C ALA A 153 26.02 10.42 -6.84
N SER A 154 25.53 9.80 -7.91
CA SER A 154 26.19 9.73 -9.22
C SER A 154 25.26 10.20 -10.36
N PRO A 155 24.89 11.49 -10.44
CA PRO A 155 23.94 11.97 -11.44
C PRO A 155 24.32 11.67 -12.91
N PRO A 156 25.59 11.77 -13.34
CA PRO A 156 25.97 11.47 -14.72
C PRO A 156 25.82 9.99 -15.10
N GLU A 157 25.87 9.06 -14.15
CA GLU A 157 25.67 7.62 -14.40
C GLU A 157 24.20 7.26 -14.58
N TYR A 158 23.30 7.99 -13.90
CA TYR A 158 21.85 7.75 -13.93
C TYR A 158 21.07 9.04 -14.23
N PRO A 159 21.32 9.69 -15.38
CA PRO A 159 20.86 11.05 -15.64
C PRO A 159 19.33 11.16 -15.68
N ASP A 160 18.67 10.17 -16.29
CA ASP A 160 17.22 10.19 -16.49
C ASP A 160 16.47 9.89 -15.19
N LEU A 161 16.98 8.96 -14.39
CA LEU A 161 16.46 8.69 -13.05
C LEU A 161 16.70 9.88 -12.12
N TYR A 162 17.89 10.49 -12.18
CA TYR A 162 18.21 11.70 -11.42
C TYR A 162 17.22 12.82 -11.73
N GLN A 163 16.96 13.09 -13.01
CA GLN A 163 15.97 14.08 -13.44
C GLN A 163 14.58 13.73 -12.94
N LEU A 164 14.13 12.48 -13.12
CA LEU A 164 12.82 12.01 -12.68
C LEU A 164 12.60 12.22 -11.17
N MET A 165 13.62 11.92 -10.37
CA MET A 165 13.56 12.03 -8.92
C MET A 165 13.61 13.48 -8.45
N THR A 166 14.41 14.33 -9.10
CA THR A 166 14.57 15.74 -8.71
C THR A 166 13.48 16.68 -9.23
N VAL A 167 12.48 16.19 -9.97
CA VAL A 167 11.33 17.00 -10.41
C VAL A 167 10.65 17.71 -9.25
N GLY A 168 10.50 19.04 -9.40
CA GLY A 168 9.93 19.93 -8.38
C GLY A 168 10.98 20.56 -7.46
N ALA A 169 12.24 20.15 -7.55
CA ALA A 169 13.35 20.87 -6.92
C ALA A 169 13.69 22.16 -7.67
N LYS A 170 14.45 23.04 -7.00
CA LYS A 170 14.95 24.28 -7.61
C LYS A 170 15.90 23.94 -8.75
N ALA A 171 15.63 24.40 -9.98
CA ALA A 171 16.42 24.10 -11.17
C ALA A 171 17.93 24.35 -10.98
N ASP A 172 18.29 25.47 -10.34
CA ASP A 172 19.67 25.84 -9.99
C ASP A 172 20.36 24.83 -9.03
N ASP A 173 19.61 24.22 -8.09
CA ASP A 173 20.15 23.16 -7.23
C ASP A 173 20.37 21.87 -8.03
N VAL A 174 19.46 21.55 -8.96
CA VAL A 174 19.55 20.35 -9.80
C VAL A 174 20.73 20.47 -10.79
N GLU A 175 20.82 21.58 -11.51
CA GLU A 175 21.87 21.80 -12.52
C GLU A 175 23.27 21.83 -11.90
N ARG A 176 23.46 22.58 -10.80
CA ARG A 176 24.76 22.64 -10.11
C ARG A 176 25.16 21.31 -9.49
N TRP A 177 24.20 20.56 -8.93
CA TRP A 177 24.50 19.25 -8.36
C TRP A 177 24.84 18.24 -9.45
N TYR A 178 24.15 18.28 -10.59
CA TYR A 178 24.44 17.42 -11.73
C TYR A 178 25.88 17.63 -12.26
N ARG A 179 26.31 18.90 -12.38
CA ARG A 179 27.65 19.24 -12.90
C ARG A 179 28.78 19.00 -11.90
N ASP A 180 28.59 19.45 -10.66
CA ASP A 180 29.70 19.58 -9.70
C ASP A 180 29.60 18.59 -8.53
N GLY A 181 28.42 18.02 -8.28
CA GLY A 181 28.07 17.34 -7.02
C GLY A 181 28.91 16.10 -6.71
N SER A 182 29.15 15.25 -7.72
CA SER A 182 29.90 14.00 -7.55
C SER A 182 31.39 14.23 -7.24
N PHE A 183 31.98 15.32 -7.77
CA PHE A 183 33.41 15.63 -7.60
C PHE A 183 33.71 16.53 -6.41
N ALA A 184 32.75 17.38 -6.00
CA ALA A 184 32.95 18.39 -4.97
C ALA A 184 33.27 17.83 -3.57
N LEU A 185 32.88 16.59 -3.27
CA LEU A 185 33.20 15.95 -1.99
C LEU A 185 34.59 15.30 -1.98
N VAL A 186 35.12 14.91 -3.14
CA VAL A 186 36.43 14.25 -3.26
C VAL A 186 37.58 15.27 -3.23
N SER A 187 37.33 16.51 -3.68
CA SER A 187 38.36 17.55 -3.76
C SER A 187 38.76 18.19 -2.43
N VAL A 188 38.19 17.76 -1.30
CA VAL A 188 38.45 18.31 0.05
C VAL A 188 39.38 17.42 0.86
N ALA A 189 40.08 16.49 0.22
CA ALA A 189 41.04 15.60 0.88
C ALA A 189 42.26 16.34 1.48
N ASP A 190 42.39 17.65 1.27
CA ASP A 190 43.41 18.47 1.90
C ASP A 190 43.23 18.53 3.42
N LEU A 191 44.30 18.20 4.15
CA LEU A 191 44.31 18.16 5.61
C LEU A 191 44.05 19.53 6.29
N ASN A 192 44.12 20.64 5.55
CA ASN A 192 43.93 22.01 6.04
C ASN A 192 43.10 22.86 5.07
N PRO A 193 41.77 22.65 4.98
CA PRO A 193 40.94 23.40 4.04
C PRO A 193 40.83 24.87 4.44
N THR A 194 40.96 25.77 3.46
CA THR A 194 40.78 27.22 3.61
C THR A 194 39.34 27.54 4.04
N PRO A 195 39.07 28.71 4.66
CA PRO A 195 37.70 29.10 5.02
C PRO A 195 36.72 29.09 3.84
N GLU A 196 37.19 29.47 2.65
CA GLU A 196 36.40 29.44 1.41
C GLU A 196 36.06 28.01 0.98
N GLN A 197 37.03 27.09 1.04
CA GLN A 197 36.79 25.67 0.75
C GLN A 197 35.77 25.07 1.74
N ARG A 198 35.86 25.39 3.03
CA ARG A 198 34.88 24.92 4.03
C ARG A 198 33.47 25.44 3.73
N GLN A 199 33.36 26.71 3.33
CA GLN A 199 32.07 27.29 2.97
C GLN A 199 31.48 26.64 1.72
N ALA A 200 32.30 26.40 0.69
CA ALA A 200 31.87 25.67 -0.51
C ALA A 200 31.36 24.26 -0.15
N VAL A 201 32.11 23.50 0.66
CA VAL A 201 31.70 22.16 1.10
C VAL A 201 30.37 22.18 1.86
N LYS A 202 30.19 23.17 2.74
CA LYS A 202 28.92 23.37 3.44
C LYS A 202 27.77 23.64 2.46
N GLU A 203 27.96 24.52 1.50
CA GLU A 203 26.94 24.84 0.48
C GLU A 203 26.59 23.62 -0.39
N HIS A 204 27.59 22.81 -0.76
CA HIS A 204 27.38 21.55 -1.47
C HIS A 204 26.59 20.55 -0.64
N ALA A 205 26.95 20.36 0.64
CA ALA A 205 26.24 19.46 1.54
C ALA A 205 24.78 19.90 1.76
N GLU A 206 24.55 21.20 1.93
CA GLU A 206 23.20 21.77 2.05
C GLU A 206 22.37 21.56 0.78
N ARG A 207 22.97 21.72 -0.42
CA ARG A 207 22.30 21.45 -1.70
C ARG A 207 21.88 19.99 -1.82
N PHE A 208 22.79 19.06 -1.52
CA PHE A 208 22.47 17.64 -1.52
C PHE A 208 21.36 17.30 -0.53
N ALA A 209 21.43 17.85 0.69
CA ALA A 209 20.41 17.65 1.71
C ALA A 209 19.03 18.13 1.25
N ARG A 210 18.95 19.30 0.58
CA ARG A 210 17.69 19.81 0.00
C ARG A 210 17.14 18.87 -1.07
N LEU A 211 17.98 18.44 -2.02
CA LEU A 211 17.56 17.52 -3.09
C LEU A 211 17.05 16.20 -2.51
N ARG A 212 17.82 15.58 -1.61
CA ARG A 212 17.43 14.33 -0.94
C ARG A 212 16.13 14.46 -0.16
N GLN A 213 15.93 15.57 0.54
CA GLN A 213 14.69 15.82 1.29
C GLN A 213 13.48 15.94 0.36
N ILE A 214 13.61 16.59 -0.80
CA ILE A 214 12.53 16.71 -1.79
C ILE A 214 12.18 15.34 -2.36
N VAL A 215 13.19 14.58 -2.79
CA VAL A 215 13.01 13.20 -3.29
C VAL A 215 12.28 12.34 -2.27
N LYS A 216 12.77 12.33 -1.02
CA LYS A 216 12.16 11.57 0.08
C LYS A 216 10.69 11.94 0.28
N ARG A 217 10.37 13.23 0.38
CA ARG A 217 8.97 13.69 0.56
C ARG A 217 8.06 13.27 -0.58
N LYS A 218 8.57 13.27 -1.81
CA LYS A 218 7.83 12.84 -3.01
C LYS A 218 7.51 11.35 -2.94
N LEU A 219 8.49 10.53 -2.56
CA LEU A 219 8.34 9.09 -2.38
C LEU A 219 7.43 8.74 -1.20
N ASP A 220 7.56 9.43 -0.06
CA ASP A 220 6.67 9.30 1.09
C ASP A 220 5.21 9.59 0.69
N GLY A 221 4.98 10.65 -0.09
CA GLY A 221 3.66 10.99 -0.63
C GLY A 221 3.08 9.90 -1.54
N PHE A 222 3.91 9.32 -2.42
CA PHE A 222 3.51 8.18 -3.25
C PHE A 222 3.17 6.95 -2.41
N GLN A 223 3.97 6.64 -1.38
CA GLN A 223 3.74 5.51 -0.48
C GLN A 223 2.41 5.64 0.27
N LEU A 224 2.13 6.82 0.84
CA LEU A 224 0.89 7.10 1.55
C LEU A 224 -0.33 6.94 0.63
N TYR A 225 -0.29 7.57 -0.55
CA TYR A 225 -1.37 7.47 -1.53
C TYR A 225 -1.61 6.04 -2.01
N THR A 226 -0.54 5.32 -2.33
CA THR A 226 -0.62 3.94 -2.85
C THR A 226 -1.12 2.98 -1.78
N GLY A 227 -0.68 3.16 -0.53
CA GLY A 227 -1.14 2.39 0.62
C GLY A 227 -2.63 2.58 0.89
N ASP A 228 -3.10 3.83 0.94
CA ASP A 228 -4.52 4.17 1.11
C ASP A 228 -5.40 3.56 0.01
N ARG A 229 -4.98 3.70 -1.26
CA ARG A 229 -5.71 3.14 -2.41
C ARG A 229 -5.75 1.62 -2.40
N TRP A 230 -4.67 0.96 -2.00
CA TRP A 230 -4.65 -0.50 -1.85
C TRP A 230 -5.58 -0.97 -0.73
N GLY A 231 -5.57 -0.28 0.42
CA GLY A 231 -6.47 -0.54 1.54
C GLY A 231 -7.93 -0.41 1.14
N SER A 232 -8.28 0.71 0.50
CA SER A 232 -9.63 0.96 -0.02
C SER A 232 -10.08 -0.12 -1.01
N TRP A 233 -9.22 -0.53 -1.93
CA TRP A 233 -9.52 -1.58 -2.90
C TRP A 233 -9.75 -2.94 -2.22
N ASN A 234 -8.92 -3.29 -1.24
CA ASN A 234 -9.10 -4.52 -0.46
C ASN A 234 -10.40 -4.53 0.33
N GLN A 235 -10.78 -3.40 0.92
CA GLN A 235 -12.03 -3.27 1.65
C GLN A 235 -13.24 -3.40 0.71
N ALA A 236 -13.20 -2.75 -0.46
CA ALA A 236 -14.24 -2.88 -1.46
C ALA A 236 -14.38 -4.33 -1.97
N ALA A 237 -13.26 -5.00 -2.24
CA ALA A 237 -13.25 -6.41 -2.63
C ALA A 237 -13.79 -7.32 -1.51
N ALA A 238 -13.45 -7.04 -0.25
CA ALA A 238 -13.96 -7.78 0.90
C ALA A 238 -15.47 -7.65 1.06
N ASN A 239 -15.99 -6.43 0.94
CA ASN A 239 -17.42 -6.20 0.97
C ASN A 239 -18.10 -6.93 -0.20
N ALA A 240 -17.56 -6.85 -1.42
CA ALA A 240 -18.11 -7.52 -2.59
C ALA A 240 -18.20 -9.04 -2.42
N VAL A 241 -17.11 -9.68 -1.98
CA VAL A 241 -17.09 -11.13 -1.73
C VAL A 241 -18.04 -11.50 -0.60
N GLY A 242 -18.07 -10.73 0.49
CA GLY A 242 -19.00 -10.96 1.61
C GLY A 242 -20.47 -10.86 1.19
N MET A 243 -20.81 -9.90 0.33
CA MET A 243 -22.16 -9.76 -0.23
C MET A 243 -22.56 -10.98 -1.06
N VAL A 244 -21.67 -11.44 -1.95
CA VAL A 244 -21.91 -12.63 -2.78
C VAL A 244 -22.02 -13.89 -1.93
N ALA A 245 -21.12 -14.08 -0.96
CA ALA A 245 -21.14 -15.24 -0.08
C ALA A 245 -22.43 -15.29 0.75
N MET A 246 -22.85 -14.17 1.34
CA MET A 246 -24.09 -14.08 2.10
C MET A 246 -25.32 -14.37 1.22
N PHE A 247 -25.35 -13.83 0.00
CA PHE A 247 -26.43 -14.11 -0.95
C PHE A 247 -26.55 -15.60 -1.27
N ILE A 248 -25.43 -16.27 -1.51
CA ILE A 248 -25.39 -17.72 -1.77
C ILE A 248 -25.91 -18.50 -0.55
N VAL A 249 -25.44 -18.17 0.65
CA VAL A 249 -25.85 -18.83 1.90
C VAL A 249 -27.34 -18.67 2.14
N LEU A 250 -27.88 -17.44 2.07
CA LEU A 250 -29.30 -17.18 2.29
C LEU A 250 -30.18 -17.88 1.25
N THR A 251 -29.76 -17.89 -0.01
CA THR A 251 -30.46 -18.61 -1.09
C THR A 251 -30.47 -20.12 -0.84
N TRP A 252 -29.34 -20.67 -0.37
CA TRP A 252 -29.24 -22.08 -0.03
C TRP A 252 -30.13 -22.45 1.16
N VAL A 253 -30.12 -21.64 2.23
CA VAL A 253 -30.99 -21.81 3.41
C VAL A 253 -32.46 -21.81 3.01
N GLN A 254 -32.88 -20.86 2.16
CA GLN A 254 -34.25 -20.76 1.66
C GLN A 254 -34.66 -21.98 0.83
N ARG A 255 -33.78 -22.47 -0.06
CA ARG A 255 -34.08 -23.64 -0.92
C ARG A 255 -34.22 -24.95 -0.13
N ASN A 256 -33.51 -25.08 0.99
CA ASN A 256 -33.56 -26.28 1.81
C ASN A 256 -34.66 -26.24 2.89
N GLY A 257 -35.52 -25.21 2.88
CA GLY A 257 -36.61 -25.09 3.85
C GLY A 257 -36.15 -24.84 5.29
N ILE A 258 -34.90 -24.39 5.48
CA ILE A 258 -34.34 -24.10 6.80
C ILE A 258 -34.77 -22.68 7.19
N GLY A 259 -35.99 -22.53 7.72
CA GLY A 259 -36.49 -21.26 8.25
C GLY A 259 -37.59 -20.60 7.44
N ALA A 260 -37.90 -19.34 7.77
CA ALA A 260 -38.97 -18.58 7.12
C ALA A 260 -38.64 -18.25 5.67
N SER A 261 -39.65 -18.24 4.80
CA SER A 261 -39.49 -17.78 3.42
C SER A 261 -39.15 -16.29 3.41
N ILE A 262 -37.93 -15.95 2.99
CA ILE A 262 -37.47 -14.57 2.87
C ILE A 262 -37.81 -14.07 1.45
N SER A 263 -38.37 -12.88 1.34
CA SER A 263 -38.61 -12.27 0.03
C SER A 263 -37.29 -11.97 -0.69
N PHE A 264 -37.26 -12.07 -2.02
CA PHE A 264 -36.04 -11.80 -2.79
C PHE A 264 -35.44 -10.39 -2.55
N PRO A 265 -36.23 -9.30 -2.46
CA PRO A 265 -35.69 -7.99 -2.07
C PRO A 265 -35.03 -7.98 -0.69
N THR A 266 -35.63 -8.66 0.29
CA THR A 266 -35.05 -8.79 1.65
C THR A 266 -33.73 -9.56 1.63
N LEU A 267 -33.62 -10.59 0.79
CA LEU A 267 -32.40 -11.37 0.61
C LEU A 267 -31.25 -10.48 0.08
N ILE A 268 -31.53 -9.62 -0.91
CA ILE A 268 -30.54 -8.65 -1.41
C ILE A 268 -30.10 -7.71 -0.27
N VAL A 269 -31.04 -7.11 0.46
CA VAL A 269 -30.72 -6.18 1.55
C VAL A 269 -29.88 -6.85 2.63
N PHE A 270 -30.23 -8.07 3.07
CA PHE A 270 -29.43 -8.82 4.05
C PHE A 270 -28.05 -9.21 3.52
N SER A 271 -27.93 -9.49 2.23
CA SER A 271 -26.63 -9.78 1.62
C SER A 271 -25.72 -8.55 1.62
N LEU A 272 -26.26 -7.38 1.26
CA LEU A 272 -25.55 -6.10 1.32
C LEU A 272 -25.07 -5.80 2.76
N LEU A 273 -25.98 -5.90 3.73
CA LEU A 273 -25.67 -5.68 5.15
C LEU A 273 -24.63 -6.69 5.66
N GLY A 274 -24.77 -7.97 5.31
CA GLY A 274 -23.83 -9.02 5.67
C GLY A 274 -22.42 -8.76 5.15
N GLY A 275 -22.29 -8.30 3.90
CA GLY A 275 -20.99 -7.96 3.32
C GLY A 275 -20.34 -6.74 4.00
N ILE A 276 -21.11 -5.69 4.29
CA ILE A 276 -20.61 -4.47 4.96
C ILE A 276 -20.21 -4.75 6.42
N LEU A 277 -21.00 -5.57 7.14
CA LEU A 277 -20.78 -5.86 8.55
C LEU A 277 -19.76 -6.98 8.79
N SER A 278 -19.43 -7.79 7.77
CA SER A 278 -18.51 -8.92 7.91
C SER A 278 -17.15 -8.56 8.54
N PRO A 279 -16.45 -7.48 8.12
CA PRO A 279 -15.21 -7.06 8.77
C PRO A 279 -15.40 -6.72 10.25
N VAL A 280 -16.47 -5.99 10.59
CA VAL A 280 -16.79 -5.56 11.96
C VAL A 280 -17.17 -6.75 12.85
N ALA A 281 -17.90 -7.72 12.30
CA ALA A 281 -18.32 -8.92 13.02
C ALA A 281 -17.13 -9.74 13.54
N LYS A 282 -16.04 -9.82 12.76
CA LYS A 282 -14.80 -10.50 13.19
C LYS A 282 -14.20 -9.84 14.43
N ASP A 283 -14.15 -8.51 14.44
CA ASP A 283 -13.58 -7.75 15.55
C ASP A 283 -14.47 -7.84 16.79
N LEU A 284 -15.80 -7.76 16.62
CA LEU A 284 -16.77 -7.95 17.71
C LEU A 284 -16.68 -9.34 18.32
N VAL A 285 -16.59 -10.40 17.51
CA VAL A 285 -16.45 -11.78 18.01
C VAL A 285 -15.15 -11.96 18.77
N SER A 286 -14.06 -11.35 18.30
CA SER A 286 -12.77 -11.38 18.99
C SER A 286 -12.84 -10.65 20.33
N ALA A 287 -13.54 -9.51 20.39
CA ALA A 287 -13.78 -8.78 21.63
C ALA A 287 -14.67 -9.55 22.62
N LEU A 288 -15.78 -10.13 22.15
CA LEU A 288 -16.71 -10.91 22.98
C LEU A 288 -16.05 -12.17 23.55
N LYS A 289 -15.20 -12.86 22.78
CA LYS A 289 -14.41 -13.99 23.28
C LYS A 289 -13.51 -13.58 24.45
N ARG A 290 -12.82 -12.42 24.34
CA ARG A 290 -12.00 -11.90 25.44
C ARG A 290 -12.79 -11.62 26.71
N VAL A 291 -14.04 -11.14 26.59
CA VAL A 291 -14.92 -10.88 27.74
C VAL A 291 -15.46 -12.18 28.36
N LYS A 292 -15.68 -13.21 27.56
CA LYS A 292 -16.16 -14.51 28.06
C LYS A 292 -15.05 -15.30 28.77
N ASP A 293 -13.82 -15.19 28.29
CA ASP A 293 -12.68 -15.99 28.76
C ASP A 293 -11.91 -15.33 29.93
N GLY A 294 -12.19 -14.06 30.23
CA GLY A 294 -11.58 -13.29 31.34
C GLY A 294 -12.56 -13.10 32.50
#